data_AF-A0A5V3AI26-F1
#
_entry.id   AF-A0A5V3AI26-F1
#
_cell.length_a   1.000
_cell.length_b   1.000
_cell.length_c   1.000
_cell.angle_alpha   90.00
_cell.angle_beta   90.00
_cell.angle_gamma   90.00
#
_symmetry.space_group_name_H-M   'P 1'
#
loop_
_entity.id
_entity.type
_entity.pdbx_description
1 polymer ?
#
loop_
_entity_poly.entity_id
_entity_poly.type
_entity_poly.pdbx_seq_one_letter_code
_entity_poly.pdbx_strand_id
1 'polypeptide(L)'
;MDELAVKLIKRSDTLKANRQQHESVWRECYDYTYPLRGAGFSDEVLDAQSAKHKVAKLLDGTATDSARMLASALMSGMTPANAQWLNLDSESLPDDAKAWLSECATLVWENIHAANFDAEGYEANLDVVCAGWFVLYIDEDREEGGYTFQQWPLAQCYVTSTRKDGIVDTIYRRYQLTAEQAIKEFGADKVSEKIRDAAKKKPDDKFDFLHCIFPRETYMVDARLAKNMRFASYNVDVSNKQVVRESGYHEFPCCVPRWMKIPGGSYGIGPVYDALPDCKELNETKRMEKAAQDLAISGMWIAEDDGVLNPRTVKVGPRRIIVANSTDSMKPLLTGSDFSVAFTAEERLQASIRKIMMADQLQPQDGPAMTATEVHVRVALIRQLLGPVYGRFQAEYLQLLVVRCFGIAFRAGIFSPPPESLQNASFNVRYISPLARAQKLEDVTAIERYGQNIMQLAQAYPDILDNMDSDEASRVVGEALGVPAKVMRSSDAVADLRDQRQKSQQQAAQQQLMMQAGTEAAGAAGQTAGAALGQRLAGNQ
;
A
#
# COMPACT_ATOMS: atom_id res chain seq x y z
N MET A 1 -8.59 -39.60 -18.29
CA MET A 1 -7.73 -38.78 -17.41
C MET A 1 -7.04 -37.77 -18.28
N ASP A 2 -7.03 -36.51 -17.85
CA ASP A 2 -6.47 -35.41 -18.62
C ASP A 2 -4.96 -35.29 -18.35
N GLU A 3 -4.12 -35.49 -19.36
CA GLU A 3 -2.65 -35.43 -19.23
C GLU A 3 -2.18 -34.05 -18.74
N LEU A 4 -2.87 -32.98 -19.12
CA LEU A 4 -2.55 -31.63 -18.69
C LEU A 4 -2.80 -31.47 -17.19
N ALA A 5 -3.96 -31.95 -16.70
CA ALA A 5 -4.28 -31.92 -15.28
C ALA A 5 -3.21 -32.65 -14.44
N VAL A 6 -2.78 -33.83 -14.89
CA VAL A 6 -1.72 -34.60 -14.21
C VAL A 6 -0.40 -33.82 -14.16
N LYS A 7 -0.01 -33.17 -15.26
CA LYS A 7 1.20 -32.35 -15.34
C LYS A 7 1.15 -31.15 -14.38
N LEU A 8 0.01 -30.47 -14.32
CA LEU A 8 -0.21 -29.31 -13.44
C LEU A 8 -0.16 -29.71 -11.96
N ILE A 9 -0.83 -30.80 -11.59
CA ILE A 9 -0.80 -31.33 -10.22
C ILE A 9 0.64 -31.69 -9.82
N LYS A 10 1.37 -32.43 -10.67
CA LYS A 10 2.77 -32.79 -10.42
C LYS A 10 3.66 -31.55 -10.23
N ARG A 11 3.47 -30.50 -11.04
CA ARG A 11 4.21 -29.24 -10.88
C ARG A 11 3.86 -28.54 -9.57
N SER A 12 2.59 -28.54 -9.17
CA SER A 12 2.15 -28.00 -7.88
C SER A 12 2.82 -28.71 -6.71
N ASP A 13 2.94 -30.03 -6.76
CA ASP A 13 3.59 -30.81 -5.68
C ASP A 13 5.08 -30.47 -5.56
N THR A 14 5.78 -30.28 -6.68
CA THR A 14 7.17 -29.78 -6.67
C THR A 14 7.29 -28.40 -6.05
N LEU A 15 6.39 -27.47 -6.41
CA LEU A 15 6.39 -26.11 -5.84
C LEU A 15 6.09 -26.13 -4.33
N LYS A 16 5.19 -27.01 -3.89
CA LYS A 16 4.90 -27.24 -2.47
C LYS A 16 6.15 -27.72 -1.72
N ALA A 17 6.87 -28.69 -2.27
CA ALA A 17 8.10 -29.21 -1.64
C ALA A 17 9.19 -28.12 -1.48
N ASN A 18 9.34 -27.25 -2.49
CA ASN A 18 10.28 -26.13 -2.41
C ASN A 18 9.88 -25.11 -1.33
N ARG A 19 8.58 -24.82 -1.19
CA ARG A 19 8.06 -23.87 -0.19
C ARG A 19 8.19 -24.39 1.23
N GLN A 20 8.04 -25.71 1.43
CA GLN A 20 7.96 -26.35 2.75
C GLN A 20 9.13 -25.98 3.69
N GLN A 21 10.31 -25.70 3.13
CA GLN A 21 11.51 -25.30 3.88
C GLN A 21 11.36 -23.96 4.62
N HIS A 22 10.44 -23.10 4.19
CA HIS A 22 10.21 -21.77 4.76
C HIS A 22 9.00 -21.73 5.71
N GLU A 23 8.10 -22.71 5.62
CA GLU A 23 6.82 -22.69 6.33
C GLU A 23 6.96 -22.72 7.85
N SER A 24 7.99 -23.39 8.40
CA SER A 24 8.23 -23.41 9.84
C SER A 24 8.52 -22.02 10.39
N VAL A 25 9.37 -21.26 9.70
CA VAL A 25 9.74 -19.91 10.08
C VAL A 25 8.54 -18.96 9.99
N TRP A 26 7.78 -19.01 8.88
CA TRP A 26 6.58 -18.18 8.75
C TRP A 26 5.54 -18.51 9.83
N ARG A 27 5.35 -19.80 10.13
CA ARG A 27 4.46 -20.24 11.20
C ARG A 27 4.87 -19.64 12.55
N GLU A 28 6.16 -19.66 12.87
CA GLU A 28 6.68 -19.05 14.09
C GLU A 28 6.46 -17.54 14.10
N CYS A 29 6.72 -16.83 12.99
CA CYS A 29 6.42 -15.40 12.89
C CYS A 29 4.94 -15.11 13.20
N TYR A 30 4.01 -15.92 12.68
CA TYR A 30 2.59 -15.80 13.00
C TYR A 30 2.27 -16.17 14.45
N ASP A 31 2.83 -17.26 14.98
CA ASP A 31 2.58 -17.71 16.34
C ASP A 31 2.99 -16.67 17.40
N TYR A 32 4.00 -15.82 17.10
CA TYR A 32 4.44 -14.70 17.95
C TYR A 32 3.79 -13.34 17.63
N THR A 33 2.84 -13.27 16.68
CA THR A 33 2.15 -12.03 16.30
C THR A 33 0.64 -12.25 16.11
N TYR A 34 0.25 -12.84 14.99
CA TYR A 34 -1.13 -13.13 14.59
C TYR A 34 -1.32 -14.63 14.33
N PRO A 35 -1.48 -15.47 15.38
CA PRO A 35 -1.49 -16.94 15.23
C PRO A 35 -2.60 -17.46 14.31
N LEU A 36 -3.74 -16.78 14.30
CA LEU A 36 -4.89 -17.10 13.44
C LEU A 36 -4.57 -16.96 11.95
N ARG A 37 -3.72 -16.00 11.58
CA ARG A 37 -3.33 -15.77 10.17
C ARG A 37 -2.34 -16.81 9.67
N GLY A 38 -1.59 -17.44 10.59
CA GLY A 38 -0.73 -18.59 10.30
C GLY A 38 -1.49 -19.90 10.05
N ALA A 39 -2.83 -19.89 10.06
CA ALA A 39 -3.62 -21.09 9.80
C ALA A 39 -3.30 -21.70 8.43
N GLY A 40 -3.19 -23.03 8.40
CA GLY A 40 -2.86 -23.79 7.19
C GLY A 40 -1.37 -23.98 6.92
N PHE A 41 -0.47 -23.30 7.65
CA PHE A 41 0.94 -23.68 7.67
C PHE A 41 1.22 -24.87 8.59
N SER A 42 0.26 -25.28 9.43
CA SER A 42 0.31 -26.48 10.27
C SER A 42 -0.80 -27.45 9.88
N ASP A 43 -0.59 -28.74 10.13
CA ASP A 43 -1.60 -29.78 9.96
C ASP A 43 -2.73 -29.70 11.01
N GLU A 44 -2.52 -28.94 12.09
CA GLU A 44 -3.56 -28.64 13.07
C GLU A 44 -4.64 -27.73 12.47
N VAL A 45 -5.88 -28.22 12.46
CA VAL A 45 -7.06 -27.42 12.13
C VAL A 45 -7.29 -26.43 13.26
N LEU A 46 -7.08 -25.14 12.97
CA LEU A 46 -7.37 -24.05 13.89
C LEU A 46 -8.88 -23.81 13.97
N ASP A 47 -9.51 -24.35 15.02
CA ASP A 47 -10.83 -23.94 15.47
C ASP A 47 -10.75 -22.75 16.45
N ALA A 48 -11.90 -22.19 16.84
CA ALA A 48 -11.94 -21.03 17.74
C ALA A 48 -11.25 -21.29 19.10
N GLN A 49 -11.26 -22.54 19.58
CA GLN A 49 -10.70 -22.90 20.88
C GLN A 49 -9.18 -23.03 20.83
N SER A 50 -8.65 -23.72 19.82
CA SER A 50 -7.22 -23.84 19.55
C SER A 50 -6.59 -22.49 19.21
N ALA A 51 -7.30 -21.64 18.46
CA ALA A 51 -6.90 -20.26 18.21
C ALA A 51 -6.78 -19.45 19.51
N LYS A 52 -7.81 -19.50 20.35
CA LYS A 52 -7.79 -18.82 21.66
C LYS A 52 -6.66 -19.33 22.54
N HIS A 53 -6.38 -20.63 22.51
CA HIS A 53 -5.27 -21.21 23.26
C HIS A 53 -3.91 -20.72 22.75
N LYS A 54 -3.70 -20.61 21.42
CA LYS A 54 -2.49 -20.01 20.86
C LYS A 54 -2.33 -18.55 21.24
N VAL A 55 -3.39 -17.75 21.13
CA VAL A 55 -3.38 -16.34 21.56
C VAL A 55 -3.09 -16.23 23.06
N ALA A 56 -3.65 -17.10 23.89
CA ALA A 56 -3.37 -17.12 25.33
C ALA A 56 -1.94 -17.51 25.71
N LYS A 57 -1.16 -18.11 24.79
CA LYS A 57 0.27 -18.37 24.99
C LYS A 57 1.13 -17.13 24.78
N LEU A 58 0.62 -16.12 24.07
CA LEU A 58 1.29 -14.82 23.95
C LEU A 58 1.19 -14.09 25.28
N LEU A 59 2.32 -13.92 25.95
CA LEU A 59 2.40 -13.22 27.23
C LEU A 59 2.64 -11.71 27.04
N ASP A 60 3.11 -11.31 25.87
CA ASP A 60 3.36 -9.91 25.50
C ASP A 60 2.76 -9.59 24.13
N GLY A 61 2.15 -8.39 24.01
CA GLY A 61 1.46 -7.94 22.80
C GLY A 61 2.26 -6.97 21.92
N THR A 62 3.49 -6.62 22.28
CA THR A 62 4.30 -5.58 21.61
C THR A 62 4.53 -5.90 20.14
N ALA A 63 4.83 -7.16 19.82
CA ALA A 63 5.06 -7.60 18.45
C ALA A 63 3.78 -7.49 17.59
N THR A 64 2.63 -7.92 18.13
CA THR A 64 1.33 -7.82 17.47
C THR A 64 0.94 -6.37 17.20
N ASP A 65 1.11 -5.50 18.19
CA ASP A 65 0.79 -4.07 18.06
C ASP A 65 1.73 -3.36 17.08
N SER A 66 3.04 -3.67 17.15
CA SER A 66 4.04 -3.16 16.21
C SER A 66 3.77 -3.60 14.77
N ALA A 67 3.37 -4.85 14.56
CA ALA A 67 3.01 -5.35 13.23
C ALA A 67 1.78 -4.64 12.66
N ARG A 68 0.78 -4.36 13.52
CA ARG A 68 -0.42 -3.60 13.15
C ARG A 68 -0.08 -2.17 12.73
N MET A 69 0.73 -1.47 13.53
CA MET A 69 1.15 -0.10 13.26
C MET A 69 1.92 -0.02 11.94
N LEU A 70 2.86 -0.93 11.71
CA LEU A 70 3.62 -0.97 10.47
C LEU A 70 2.72 -1.26 9.26
N ALA A 71 1.79 -2.21 9.36
CA ALA A 71 0.84 -2.50 8.29
C ALA A 71 -0.04 -1.27 7.94
N SER A 72 -0.53 -0.56 8.95
CA SER A 72 -1.27 0.70 8.76
C SER A 72 -0.41 1.79 8.11
N ALA A 73 0.87 1.89 8.49
CA ALA A 73 1.81 2.84 7.92
C ALA A 73 2.12 2.53 6.45
N LEU A 74 2.26 1.25 6.09
CA LEU A 74 2.44 0.82 4.70
C LEU A 74 1.21 1.16 3.85
N MET A 75 0.00 0.82 4.33
CA MET A 75 -1.24 1.09 3.59
C MET A 75 -1.43 2.60 3.35
N SER A 76 -1.26 3.42 4.39
CA SER A 76 -1.38 4.89 4.29
C SER A 76 -0.25 5.54 3.49
N GLY A 77 0.95 4.96 3.51
CA GLY A 77 2.12 5.46 2.78
C GLY A 77 2.08 5.17 1.27
N MET A 78 1.43 4.08 0.86
CA MET A 78 1.43 3.61 -0.53
C MET A 78 0.12 3.85 -1.27
N THR A 79 -1.00 3.53 -0.62
CA THR A 79 -2.33 3.53 -1.25
C THR A 79 -3.37 4.21 -0.36
N PRO A 80 -3.18 5.50 0.00
CA PRO A 80 -4.14 6.24 0.80
C PRO A 80 -5.46 6.45 0.05
N ALA A 81 -6.59 6.11 0.69
CA ALA A 81 -7.92 6.31 0.11
C ALA A 81 -8.38 7.78 0.06
N ASN A 82 -7.74 8.67 0.84
CA ASN A 82 -8.09 10.09 0.90
C ASN A 82 -7.29 10.97 -0.07
N ALA A 83 -6.31 10.41 -0.78
CA ALA A 83 -5.45 11.16 -1.70
C ALA A 83 -5.03 10.29 -2.89
N GLN A 84 -5.12 10.86 -4.09
CA GLN A 84 -4.67 10.19 -5.30
C GLN A 84 -3.17 9.90 -5.23
N TRP A 85 -2.82 8.62 -5.29
CA TRP A 85 -1.45 8.10 -5.18
C TRP A 85 -0.90 7.57 -6.51
N LEU A 86 -1.70 7.56 -7.57
CA LEU A 86 -1.33 7.11 -8.90
C LEU A 86 -1.67 8.15 -9.97
N ASN A 87 -0.78 8.27 -10.95
CA ASN A 87 -1.02 9.00 -12.18
C ASN A 87 -0.46 8.20 -13.37
N LEU A 88 -0.91 8.52 -14.58
CA LEU A 88 -0.41 7.94 -15.82
C LEU A 88 0.18 9.09 -16.65
N ASP A 89 1.43 8.96 -17.07
CA ASP A 89 2.13 10.06 -17.73
C ASP A 89 3.28 9.58 -18.63
N SER A 90 3.71 10.46 -19.53
CA SER A 90 4.91 10.33 -20.35
C SER A 90 5.40 11.71 -20.76
N GLU A 91 6.70 11.98 -20.60
CA GLU A 91 7.29 13.28 -20.92
C GLU A 91 7.09 13.69 -22.39
N SER A 92 7.06 12.70 -23.29
CA SER A 92 6.95 12.91 -24.74
C SER A 92 5.51 13.13 -25.24
N LEU A 93 4.51 13.11 -24.36
CA LEU A 93 3.11 13.24 -24.75
C LEU A 93 2.66 14.70 -24.80
N PRO A 94 1.83 15.09 -25.79
CA PRO A 94 1.19 16.40 -25.80
C PRO A 94 0.16 16.56 -24.66
N ASP A 95 -0.24 17.79 -24.38
CA ASP A 95 -1.09 18.15 -23.23
C ASP A 95 -2.46 17.45 -23.25
N ASP A 96 -3.04 17.20 -24.42
CA ASP A 96 -4.34 16.52 -24.57
C ASP A 96 -4.26 15.04 -24.13
N ALA A 97 -3.20 14.34 -24.53
CA ALA A 97 -2.93 12.96 -24.15
C ALA A 97 -2.62 12.86 -22.64
N LYS A 98 -1.85 13.80 -22.09
CA LYS A 98 -1.58 13.89 -20.64
C LYS A 98 -2.86 14.13 -19.84
N ALA A 99 -3.73 15.03 -20.31
CA ALA A 99 -5.02 15.30 -19.66
C ALA A 99 -5.92 14.07 -19.65
N TRP A 100 -6.01 13.35 -20.77
CA TRP A 100 -6.79 12.10 -20.87
C TRP A 100 -6.23 11.00 -19.96
N LEU A 101 -4.91 10.81 -19.92
CA LEU A 101 -4.27 9.85 -19.02
C LEU A 101 -4.49 10.18 -17.54
N SER A 102 -4.43 11.48 -17.19
CA SER A 102 -4.74 11.98 -15.86
C SER A 102 -6.18 11.68 -15.45
N GLU A 103 -7.15 11.88 -16.35
CA GLU A 103 -8.56 11.51 -16.12
C GLU A 103 -8.73 10.01 -15.92
N CYS A 104 -8.10 9.19 -16.77
CA CYS A 104 -8.13 7.73 -16.61
C CYS A 104 -7.50 7.28 -15.30
N ALA A 105 -6.40 7.90 -14.88
CA ALA A 105 -5.74 7.61 -13.61
C ALA A 105 -6.65 7.90 -12.42
N THR A 106 -7.34 9.04 -12.44
CA THR A 106 -8.31 9.41 -11.40
C THR A 106 -9.47 8.41 -11.35
N LEU A 107 -10.05 8.04 -12.50
CA LEU A 107 -11.11 7.03 -12.57
C LEU A 107 -10.65 5.65 -12.07
N VAL A 108 -9.43 5.22 -12.39
CA VAL A 108 -8.89 3.96 -11.87
C VAL A 108 -8.72 4.03 -10.36
N TRP A 109 -8.16 5.12 -9.84
CA TRP A 109 -7.99 5.34 -8.40
C TRP A 109 -9.34 5.33 -7.67
N GLU A 110 -10.34 6.06 -8.17
CA GLU A 110 -11.70 6.09 -7.61
C GLU A 110 -12.32 4.69 -7.59
N ASN A 111 -12.24 3.94 -8.69
CA ASN A 111 -12.81 2.60 -8.76
C ASN A 111 -12.09 1.57 -7.86
N ILE A 112 -10.78 1.72 -7.64
CA ILE A 112 -10.05 0.88 -6.68
C ILE A 112 -10.60 1.08 -5.27
N HIS A 113 -10.76 2.33 -4.83
CA HIS A 113 -11.24 2.67 -3.48
C HIS A 113 -12.75 2.58 -3.31
N ALA A 114 -13.52 2.59 -4.40
CA ALA A 114 -14.96 2.30 -4.37
C ALA A 114 -15.26 0.81 -4.19
N ALA A 115 -14.32 -0.06 -4.57
CA ALA A 115 -14.39 -1.50 -4.40
C ALA A 115 -13.90 -1.94 -3.00
N ASN A 116 -13.68 -3.24 -2.80
CA ASN A 116 -13.23 -3.80 -1.52
C ASN A 116 -11.71 -3.74 -1.29
N PHE A 117 -10.96 -2.95 -2.08
CA PHE A 117 -9.50 -2.91 -2.01
C PHE A 117 -8.97 -2.53 -0.64
N ASP A 118 -9.56 -1.53 0.03
CA ASP A 118 -9.03 -1.01 1.28
C ASP A 118 -9.04 -2.05 2.42
N ALA A 119 -10.04 -2.94 2.41
CA ALA A 119 -10.11 -4.06 3.35
C ALA A 119 -9.06 -5.14 3.03
N GLU A 120 -9.04 -5.64 1.79
CA GLU A 120 -8.14 -6.72 1.38
C GLU A 120 -6.67 -6.29 1.37
N GLY A 121 -6.41 -5.04 0.98
CA GLY A 121 -5.09 -4.41 1.00
C GLY A 121 -4.54 -4.26 2.40
N TYR A 122 -5.38 -3.94 3.40
CA TYR A 122 -4.95 -3.90 4.79
C TYR A 122 -4.54 -5.28 5.31
N GLU A 123 -5.36 -6.30 5.06
CA GLU A 123 -5.05 -7.68 5.46
C GLU A 123 -3.79 -8.22 4.75
N ALA A 124 -3.60 -7.87 3.47
CA ALA A 124 -2.38 -8.16 2.73
C ALA A 124 -1.12 -7.53 3.36
N ASN A 125 -1.21 -6.27 3.80
CA ASN A 125 -0.09 -5.60 4.48
C ASN A 125 0.24 -6.26 5.84
N LEU A 126 -0.73 -6.80 6.58
CA LEU A 126 -0.44 -7.58 7.79
C LEU A 126 0.41 -8.82 7.48
N ASP A 127 0.09 -9.54 6.39
CA ASP A 127 0.86 -10.72 5.99
C ASP A 127 2.25 -10.38 5.46
N VAL A 128 2.40 -9.26 4.75
CA VAL A 128 3.73 -8.79 4.32
C VAL A 128 4.63 -8.51 5.51
N VAL A 129 4.08 -7.97 6.60
CA VAL A 129 4.84 -7.68 7.81
C VAL A 129 5.19 -8.97 8.55
N CYS A 130 4.26 -9.91 8.66
CA CYS A 130 4.46 -11.16 9.41
C CYS A 130 5.31 -12.18 8.64
N ALA A 131 4.89 -12.56 7.43
CA ALA A 131 5.52 -13.60 6.63
C ALA A 131 6.51 -13.06 5.59
N GLY A 132 6.43 -11.77 5.23
CA GLY A 132 7.32 -11.15 4.25
C GLY A 132 6.80 -11.12 2.83
N TRP A 133 5.58 -11.59 2.59
CA TRP A 133 4.94 -11.57 1.28
C TRP A 133 3.44 -11.79 1.43
N PHE A 134 2.67 -11.43 0.40
CA PHE A 134 1.24 -11.74 0.32
C PHE A 134 0.84 -12.09 -1.12
N VAL A 135 -0.40 -12.51 -1.30
CA VAL A 135 -1.00 -12.66 -2.62
C VAL A 135 -2.32 -11.89 -2.65
N LEU A 136 -2.39 -10.86 -3.49
CA LEU A 136 -3.63 -10.12 -3.76
C LEU A 136 -4.08 -10.42 -5.19
N TYR A 137 -5.20 -11.12 -5.31
CA TYR A 137 -5.84 -11.42 -6.59
C TYR A 137 -6.79 -10.30 -7.00
N ILE A 138 -6.73 -9.93 -8.27
CA ILE A 138 -7.50 -8.83 -8.87
C ILE A 138 -8.34 -9.40 -10.02
N ASP A 139 -9.64 -9.27 -9.89
CA ASP A 139 -10.61 -9.68 -10.91
C ASP A 139 -11.68 -8.60 -11.14
N GLU A 140 -12.53 -8.84 -12.12
CA GLU A 140 -13.75 -8.07 -12.36
C GLU A 140 -14.96 -8.79 -11.74
N ASP A 141 -15.87 -8.04 -11.14
CA ASP A 141 -17.18 -8.58 -10.77
C ASP A 141 -18.02 -8.73 -12.04
N ARG A 142 -18.41 -9.97 -12.37
CA ARG A 142 -19.17 -10.27 -13.58
C ARG A 142 -20.67 -10.03 -13.45
N GLU A 143 -21.18 -9.94 -12.22
CA GLU A 143 -22.61 -9.73 -11.95
C GLU A 143 -22.91 -8.24 -11.76
N GLU A 144 -22.14 -7.56 -10.90
CA GLU A 144 -22.38 -6.14 -10.57
C GLU A 144 -21.50 -5.17 -11.37
N GLY A 145 -20.38 -5.64 -11.92
CA GLY A 145 -19.37 -4.79 -12.54
C GLY A 145 -18.43 -4.15 -11.52
N GLY A 146 -17.28 -3.67 -11.99
CA GLY A 146 -16.23 -3.09 -11.15
C GLY A 146 -15.15 -4.10 -10.74
N TYR A 147 -14.29 -3.70 -9.81
CA TYR A 147 -13.17 -4.52 -9.38
C TYR A 147 -13.52 -5.37 -8.17
N THR A 148 -12.97 -6.58 -8.12
CA THR A 148 -12.97 -7.43 -6.94
C THR A 148 -11.55 -7.76 -6.56
N PHE A 149 -11.21 -7.48 -5.30
CA PHE A 149 -9.94 -7.84 -4.70
C PHE A 149 -10.12 -9.02 -3.76
N GLN A 150 -9.16 -9.94 -3.73
CA GLN A 150 -9.17 -11.05 -2.78
C GLN A 150 -7.74 -11.34 -2.31
N GLN A 151 -7.54 -11.29 -1.01
CA GLN A 151 -6.32 -11.77 -0.41
C GLN A 151 -6.35 -13.30 -0.36
N TRP A 152 -5.46 -13.95 -1.10
CA TRP A 152 -5.37 -15.40 -1.05
C TRP A 152 -4.54 -15.84 0.16
N PRO A 153 -5.01 -16.81 0.97
CA PRO A 153 -4.24 -17.31 2.09
C PRO A 153 -2.90 -17.87 1.64
N LEU A 154 -1.81 -17.44 2.27
CA LEU A 154 -0.46 -17.84 1.87
C LEU A 154 -0.27 -19.36 1.88
N ALA A 155 -0.84 -20.05 2.88
CA ALA A 155 -0.81 -21.51 3.00
C ALA A 155 -1.32 -22.24 1.75
N GLN A 156 -2.24 -21.63 1.00
CA GLN A 156 -2.81 -22.18 -0.22
C GLN A 156 -1.97 -21.91 -1.47
N CYS A 157 -1.03 -20.96 -1.41
CA CYS A 157 -0.36 -20.39 -2.59
C CYS A 157 1.10 -20.87 -2.75
N TYR A 158 1.45 -21.26 -3.97
CA TYR A 158 2.80 -21.65 -4.37
C TYR A 158 3.22 -20.84 -5.59
N VAL A 159 4.36 -20.15 -5.52
CA VAL A 159 4.76 -19.17 -6.53
C VAL A 159 6.13 -19.48 -7.11
N THR A 160 6.34 -19.06 -8.35
CA THR A 160 7.65 -19.06 -9.00
C THR A 160 7.72 -17.91 -10.02
N SER A 161 8.91 -17.65 -10.53
CA SER A 161 9.14 -16.71 -11.62
C SER A 161 9.74 -17.42 -12.83
N THR A 162 9.24 -17.11 -14.03
CA THR A 162 9.93 -17.43 -15.30
C THR A 162 10.78 -16.26 -15.82
N ARG A 163 10.71 -15.11 -15.14
CA ARG A 163 11.37 -13.86 -15.55
C ARG A 163 12.80 -13.81 -15.05
N LYS A 164 13.69 -13.17 -15.82
CA LYS A 164 15.09 -12.93 -15.45
C LYS A 164 15.23 -11.97 -14.26
N ASP A 165 14.31 -11.01 -14.12
CA ASP A 165 14.25 -10.08 -12.98
C ASP A 165 13.76 -10.75 -11.68
N GLY A 166 13.22 -11.98 -11.78
CA GLY A 166 12.72 -12.75 -10.64
C GLY A 166 11.40 -12.24 -10.07
N ILE A 167 10.67 -11.36 -10.76
CA ILE A 167 9.30 -10.96 -10.41
C ILE A 167 8.37 -12.16 -10.61
N VAL A 168 7.50 -12.44 -9.64
CA VAL A 168 6.57 -13.57 -9.71
C VAL A 168 5.58 -13.37 -10.87
N ASP A 169 5.45 -14.38 -11.71
CA ASP A 169 4.52 -14.41 -12.85
C ASP A 169 3.75 -15.73 -12.93
N THR A 170 3.99 -16.62 -11.97
CA THR A 170 3.43 -17.95 -11.92
C THR A 170 2.96 -18.26 -10.50
N ILE A 171 1.70 -18.65 -10.36
CA ILE A 171 1.09 -19.02 -9.09
C ILE A 171 0.21 -20.26 -9.25
N TYR A 172 0.27 -21.13 -8.23
CA TYR A 172 -0.55 -22.32 -8.07
C TYR A 172 -1.25 -22.18 -6.72
N ARG A 173 -2.58 -22.12 -6.72
CA ARG A 173 -3.39 -22.05 -5.50
C ARG A 173 -4.14 -23.37 -5.31
N ARG A 174 -3.90 -24.06 -4.20
CA ARG A 174 -4.68 -25.22 -3.79
C ARG A 174 -5.72 -24.81 -2.77
N TYR A 175 -6.98 -25.02 -3.08
CA TYR A 175 -8.12 -24.58 -2.27
C TYR A 175 -9.21 -25.64 -2.27
N GLN A 176 -10.20 -25.47 -1.40
CA GLN A 176 -11.32 -26.39 -1.27
C GLN A 176 -12.61 -25.67 -1.55
N LEU A 177 -13.49 -26.32 -2.29
CA LEU A 177 -14.88 -25.90 -2.49
C LEU A 177 -15.81 -27.01 -2.01
N THR A 178 -16.98 -26.63 -1.49
CA THR A 178 -18.05 -27.61 -1.28
C THR A 178 -18.59 -28.10 -2.63
N ALA A 179 -19.27 -29.24 -2.63
CA ALA A 179 -19.88 -29.80 -3.84
C ALA A 179 -20.86 -28.80 -4.49
N GLU A 180 -21.64 -28.09 -3.68
CA GLU A 180 -22.55 -27.03 -4.14
C GLU A 180 -21.80 -25.85 -4.77
N GLN A 181 -20.76 -25.34 -4.09
CA GLN A 181 -19.95 -24.24 -4.60
C GLN A 181 -19.26 -24.60 -5.92
N ALA A 182 -18.73 -25.82 -6.03
CA ALA A 182 -18.08 -26.31 -7.24
C ALA A 182 -19.05 -26.35 -8.43
N ILE A 183 -20.30 -26.77 -8.22
CA ILE A 183 -21.33 -26.74 -9.27
C ILE A 183 -21.69 -25.30 -9.65
N LYS A 184 -21.86 -24.41 -8.67
CA LYS A 184 -22.16 -22.99 -8.93
C LYS A 184 -21.06 -22.32 -9.74
N GLU A 185 -19.79 -22.59 -9.43
CA GLU A 185 -18.66 -21.93 -10.08
C GLU A 185 -18.31 -22.51 -11.46
N PHE A 186 -18.36 -23.84 -11.62
CA PHE A 186 -17.88 -24.51 -12.84
C PHE A 186 -18.99 -25.04 -13.74
N GLY A 187 -20.22 -25.19 -13.23
CA GLY A 187 -21.31 -25.88 -13.91
C GLY A 187 -21.30 -27.39 -13.66
N ALA A 188 -22.48 -28.00 -13.64
CA ALA A 188 -22.66 -29.42 -13.35
C ALA A 188 -22.07 -30.35 -14.45
N ASP A 189 -21.92 -29.85 -15.67
CA ASP A 189 -21.39 -30.57 -16.82
C ASP A 189 -19.86 -30.73 -16.78
N LYS A 190 -19.15 -29.78 -16.17
CA LYS A 190 -17.68 -29.74 -16.16
C LYS A 190 -17.06 -30.41 -14.94
N VAL A 191 -17.80 -30.54 -13.86
CA VAL A 191 -17.35 -31.23 -12.64
C VAL A 191 -17.51 -32.75 -12.75
N SER A 192 -16.76 -33.48 -11.94
CA SER A 192 -16.80 -34.95 -11.92
C SER A 192 -18.16 -35.50 -11.46
N GLU A 193 -18.44 -36.76 -11.82
CA GLU A 193 -19.64 -37.47 -11.35
C GLU A 193 -19.72 -37.56 -9.82
N LYS A 194 -18.56 -37.73 -9.15
CA LYS A 194 -18.47 -37.72 -7.68
C LYS A 194 -18.97 -36.40 -7.07
N ILE A 195 -18.58 -35.26 -7.65
CA ILE A 195 -19.00 -33.94 -7.18
C ILE A 195 -20.49 -33.73 -7.46
N ARG A 196 -20.98 -34.15 -8.63
CA ARG A 196 -22.42 -34.09 -8.96
C ARG A 196 -23.28 -34.88 -7.98
N ASP A 197 -22.84 -36.08 -7.63
CA ASP A 197 -23.54 -36.93 -6.69
C ASP A 197 -23.46 -36.40 -5.26
N ALA A 198 -22.30 -35.89 -4.85
CA ALA A 198 -22.13 -35.23 -3.57
C ALA A 198 -23.03 -34.00 -3.46
N ALA A 199 -23.13 -33.16 -4.49
CA ALA A 199 -23.99 -31.98 -4.46
C ALA A 199 -25.47 -32.31 -4.23
N LYS A 200 -25.94 -33.48 -4.67
CA LYS A 200 -27.32 -33.94 -4.43
C LYS A 200 -27.55 -34.53 -3.04
N LYS A 201 -26.53 -35.20 -2.47
CA LYS A 201 -26.67 -35.99 -1.23
C LYS A 201 -26.09 -35.29 0.00
N LYS A 202 -24.96 -34.60 -0.19
CA LYS A 202 -24.10 -33.97 0.81
C LYS A 202 -23.46 -32.71 0.20
N PRO A 203 -24.25 -31.62 0.02
CA PRO A 203 -23.79 -30.42 -0.67
C PRO A 203 -22.55 -29.78 -0.03
N ASP A 204 -22.35 -29.97 1.28
CA ASP A 204 -21.24 -29.42 2.06
C ASP A 204 -19.93 -30.23 2.00
N ASP A 205 -19.92 -31.41 1.35
CA ASP A 205 -18.70 -32.22 1.20
C ASP A 205 -17.66 -31.41 0.41
N LYS A 206 -16.43 -31.34 0.93
CA LYS A 206 -15.34 -30.54 0.36
C LYS A 206 -14.50 -31.33 -0.62
N PHE A 207 -14.13 -30.69 -1.72
CA PHE A 207 -13.25 -31.24 -2.76
C PHE A 207 -12.07 -30.31 -3.01
N ASP A 208 -10.89 -30.91 -3.25
CA ASP A 208 -9.66 -30.18 -3.54
C ASP A 208 -9.61 -29.71 -5.00
N PHE A 209 -9.42 -28.41 -5.18
CA PHE A 209 -9.19 -27.76 -6.46
C PHE A 209 -7.81 -27.10 -6.51
N LEU A 210 -7.28 -27.00 -7.72
CA LEU A 210 -6.02 -26.35 -8.01
C LEU A 210 -6.24 -25.29 -9.10
N HIS A 211 -5.96 -24.03 -8.77
CA HIS A 211 -5.96 -22.92 -9.72
C HIS A 211 -4.53 -22.56 -10.11
N CYS A 212 -4.18 -22.79 -11.38
CA CYS A 212 -2.84 -22.56 -11.92
C CYS A 212 -2.87 -21.35 -12.86
N ILE A 213 -2.03 -20.36 -12.60
CA ILE A 213 -1.88 -19.18 -13.45
C ILE A 213 -0.41 -19.01 -13.81
N PHE A 214 -0.08 -18.95 -15.10
CA PHE A 214 1.29 -18.83 -15.60
C PHE A 214 1.32 -18.29 -17.04
N PRO A 215 2.44 -17.67 -17.49
CA PRO A 215 2.56 -17.17 -18.86
C PRO A 215 2.53 -18.31 -19.89
N ARG A 216 1.90 -18.06 -21.04
CA ARG A 216 1.95 -18.95 -22.22
C ARG A 216 3.18 -18.63 -23.07
N GLU A 217 3.75 -19.65 -23.72
CA GLU A 217 4.83 -19.46 -24.70
C GLU A 217 4.32 -18.77 -25.99
N THR A 218 3.07 -19.02 -26.36
CA THR A 218 2.43 -18.42 -27.54
C THR A 218 1.09 -17.81 -27.13
N TYR A 219 0.88 -16.55 -27.51
CA TYR A 219 -0.35 -15.81 -27.24
C TYR A 219 -0.61 -14.80 -28.37
N MET A 220 -1.84 -14.29 -28.46
CA MET A 220 -2.19 -13.19 -29.36
C MET A 220 -2.41 -11.91 -28.56
N VAL A 221 -1.93 -10.79 -29.09
CA VAL A 221 -2.24 -9.45 -28.56
C VAL A 221 -3.75 -9.20 -28.76
N ASP A 222 -4.41 -8.63 -27.76
CA ASP A 222 -5.86 -8.36 -27.75
C ASP A 222 -6.76 -9.59 -27.99
N ALA A 223 -6.28 -10.76 -27.58
CA ALA A 223 -7.04 -12.01 -27.68
C ALA A 223 -8.39 -11.93 -26.95
N ARG A 224 -9.49 -12.05 -27.69
CA ARG A 224 -10.84 -12.21 -27.11
C ARG A 224 -11.11 -13.62 -26.58
N LEU A 225 -10.42 -14.62 -27.13
CA LEU A 225 -10.57 -16.01 -26.72
C LEU A 225 -9.61 -16.34 -25.57
N ALA A 226 -10.15 -16.90 -24.49
CA ALA A 226 -9.40 -17.23 -23.28
C ALA A 226 -8.12 -18.06 -23.51
N LYS A 227 -8.14 -18.95 -24.51
CA LYS A 227 -6.99 -19.81 -24.86
C LYS A 227 -5.80 -19.06 -25.45
N ASN A 228 -6.04 -17.87 -26.01
CA ASN A 228 -5.05 -17.08 -26.72
C ASN A 228 -4.52 -15.90 -25.89
N MET A 229 -5.02 -15.73 -24.67
CA MET A 229 -4.56 -14.70 -23.74
C MET A 229 -3.16 -15.01 -23.19
N ARG A 230 -2.41 -13.97 -22.83
CA ARG A 230 -1.00 -14.05 -22.42
C ARG A 230 -0.75 -14.98 -21.24
N PHE A 231 -1.61 -14.95 -20.23
CA PHE A 231 -1.53 -15.82 -19.07
C PHE A 231 -2.60 -16.91 -19.16
N ALA A 232 -2.19 -18.17 -19.00
CA ALA A 232 -3.12 -19.29 -18.88
C ALA A 232 -3.70 -19.33 -17.46
N SER A 233 -4.96 -19.75 -17.34
CA SER A 233 -5.65 -19.93 -16.07
C SER A 233 -6.39 -21.27 -16.10
N TYR A 234 -5.90 -22.26 -15.35
CA TYR A 234 -6.50 -23.60 -15.30
C TYR A 234 -7.04 -23.87 -13.91
N ASN A 235 -8.30 -24.29 -13.82
CA ASN A 235 -8.89 -24.85 -12.60
C ASN A 235 -8.98 -26.36 -12.78
N VAL A 236 -8.42 -27.11 -11.84
CA VAL A 236 -8.26 -28.56 -11.91
C VAL A 236 -8.90 -29.20 -10.68
N ASP A 237 -9.76 -30.21 -10.91
CA ASP A 237 -10.19 -31.15 -9.88
C ASP A 237 -9.02 -32.10 -9.59
N VAL A 238 -8.44 -31.97 -8.40
CA VAL A 238 -7.24 -32.73 -8.01
C VAL A 238 -7.56 -34.22 -7.82
N SER A 239 -8.76 -34.53 -7.34
CA SER A 239 -9.17 -35.91 -7.02
C SER A 239 -9.39 -36.73 -8.28
N ASN A 240 -10.01 -36.14 -9.30
CA ASN A 240 -10.30 -36.83 -10.56
C ASN A 240 -9.29 -36.52 -11.68
N LYS A 241 -8.31 -35.65 -11.42
CA LYS A 241 -7.25 -35.28 -12.37
C LYS A 241 -7.85 -34.81 -13.69
N GLN A 242 -8.72 -33.80 -13.61
CA GLN A 242 -9.46 -33.25 -14.73
C GLN A 242 -9.45 -31.73 -14.68
N VAL A 243 -9.21 -31.06 -15.82
CA VAL A 243 -9.42 -29.62 -15.94
C VAL A 243 -10.92 -29.33 -15.98
N VAL A 244 -11.42 -28.57 -15.01
CA VAL A 244 -12.83 -28.15 -14.93
C VAL A 244 -13.08 -26.80 -15.61
N ARG A 245 -12.06 -25.94 -15.69
CA ARG A 245 -12.15 -24.65 -16.39
C ARG A 245 -10.79 -24.25 -16.96
N GLU A 246 -10.76 -23.97 -18.26
CA GLU A 246 -9.66 -23.29 -18.93
C GLU A 246 -10.08 -21.83 -19.21
N SER A 247 -9.28 -20.89 -18.73
CA SER A 247 -9.43 -19.46 -18.93
C SER A 247 -8.07 -18.82 -19.25
N GLY A 248 -8.01 -17.49 -19.32
CA GLY A 248 -6.77 -16.73 -19.41
C GLY A 248 -6.91 -15.30 -18.93
N TYR A 249 -5.77 -14.59 -18.87
CA TYR A 249 -5.71 -13.16 -18.54
C TYR A 249 -4.75 -12.41 -19.47
N HIS A 250 -5.05 -11.15 -19.75
CA HIS A 250 -4.16 -10.25 -20.52
C HIS A 250 -2.95 -9.83 -19.68
N GLU A 251 -3.19 -9.46 -18.43
CA GLU A 251 -2.18 -9.13 -17.42
C GLU A 251 -2.18 -10.18 -16.30
N PHE A 252 -1.05 -10.36 -15.61
CA PHE A 252 -0.99 -11.30 -14.48
C PHE A 252 -1.93 -10.80 -13.37
N PRO A 253 -2.87 -11.62 -12.85
CA PRO A 253 -3.93 -11.14 -11.96
C PRO A 253 -3.57 -11.17 -10.48
N CYS A 254 -2.36 -11.61 -10.11
CA CYS A 254 -1.95 -11.76 -8.71
C CYS A 254 -0.75 -10.86 -8.38
N CYS A 255 -0.92 -9.88 -7.51
CA CYS A 255 0.19 -9.15 -6.92
C CYS A 255 0.86 -10.00 -5.83
N VAL A 256 2.17 -10.20 -5.94
CA VAL A 256 2.97 -11.01 -5.00
C VAL A 256 4.23 -10.25 -4.58
N PRO A 257 4.10 -9.12 -3.87
CA PRO A 257 5.26 -8.41 -3.38
C PRO A 257 5.94 -9.19 -2.27
N ARG A 258 7.26 -9.04 -2.20
CA ARG A 258 8.10 -9.59 -1.14
C ARG A 258 8.77 -8.45 -0.40
N TRP A 259 8.85 -8.52 0.92
CA TRP A 259 9.56 -7.54 1.75
C TRP A 259 11.07 -7.64 1.52
N MET A 260 11.67 -8.77 1.91
CA MET A 260 13.03 -9.15 1.57
C MET A 260 13.04 -10.50 0.87
N LYS A 261 13.67 -10.59 -0.30
CA LYS A 261 13.75 -11.84 -1.08
C LYS A 261 14.76 -12.80 -0.45
N ILE A 262 14.38 -14.06 -0.28
CA ILE A 262 15.30 -15.13 0.10
C ILE A 262 16.22 -15.43 -1.11
N PRO A 263 17.55 -15.34 -0.96
CA PRO A 263 18.48 -15.66 -2.06
C PRO A 263 18.23 -17.05 -2.64
N GLY A 264 18.19 -17.15 -3.97
CA GLY A 264 17.91 -18.41 -4.67
C GLY A 264 16.45 -18.87 -4.63
N GLY A 265 15.57 -18.18 -3.89
CA GLY A 265 14.15 -18.52 -3.75
C GLY A 265 13.21 -17.56 -4.48
N SER A 266 11.94 -17.97 -4.59
CA SER A 266 10.84 -17.13 -5.08
C SER A 266 10.11 -16.38 -3.97
N TYR A 267 10.42 -16.68 -2.71
CA TYR A 267 9.71 -16.20 -1.52
C TYR A 267 10.46 -15.10 -0.78
N GLY A 268 9.78 -14.49 0.20
CA GLY A 268 10.36 -13.47 1.06
C GLY A 268 10.20 -13.73 2.55
N ILE A 269 10.85 -12.87 3.33
CA ILE A 269 10.80 -12.77 4.79
C ILE A 269 10.48 -11.33 5.19
N GLY A 270 9.68 -11.16 6.24
CA GLY A 270 9.18 -9.86 6.70
C GLY A 270 9.89 -9.38 7.96
N PRO A 271 9.60 -8.16 8.44
CA PRO A 271 10.20 -7.59 9.66
C PRO A 271 10.07 -8.46 10.90
N VAL A 272 8.98 -9.23 11.02
CA VAL A 272 8.79 -10.15 12.16
C VAL A 272 9.86 -11.24 12.18
N TYR A 273 10.41 -11.64 11.03
CA TYR A 273 11.54 -12.56 10.97
C TYR A 273 12.76 -12.03 11.73
N ASP A 274 13.09 -10.75 11.53
CA ASP A 274 14.23 -10.10 12.19
C ASP A 274 13.96 -9.89 13.68
N ALA A 275 12.72 -9.59 14.06
CA ALA A 275 12.31 -9.41 15.45
C ALA A 275 12.04 -10.72 16.21
N LEU A 276 11.95 -11.87 15.52
CA LEU A 276 11.54 -13.16 16.09
C LEU A 276 12.38 -13.61 17.29
N PRO A 277 13.74 -13.47 17.30
CA PRO A 277 14.54 -13.81 18.46
C PRO A 277 14.14 -13.01 19.71
N ASP A 278 13.98 -11.70 19.57
CA ASP A 278 13.59 -10.81 20.66
C ASP A 278 12.17 -11.11 21.14
N CYS A 279 11.24 -11.41 20.23
CA CYS A 279 9.87 -11.82 20.56
C CYS A 279 9.85 -13.11 21.40
N LYS A 280 10.70 -14.09 21.06
CA LYS A 280 10.83 -15.34 21.81
C LYS A 280 11.41 -15.11 23.19
N GLU A 281 12.49 -14.35 23.27
CA GLU A 281 13.15 -14.01 24.53
C GLU A 281 12.19 -13.23 25.45
N LEU A 282 11.46 -12.24 24.91
CA LEU A 282 10.50 -11.45 25.68
C LEU A 282 9.38 -12.32 26.28
N ASN A 283 8.83 -13.25 25.49
CA ASN A 283 7.80 -14.17 26.00
C ASN A 283 8.36 -15.13 27.07
N GLU A 284 9.62 -15.55 26.98
CA GLU A 284 10.27 -16.35 28.01
C GLU A 284 10.53 -15.54 29.29
N THR A 285 11.07 -14.32 29.16
CA THR A 285 11.26 -13.38 30.27
C THR A 285 9.94 -13.11 30.99
N LYS A 286 8.85 -12.88 30.25
CA LYS A 286 7.51 -12.72 30.84
C LYS A 286 7.03 -13.95 31.61
N ARG A 287 7.38 -15.15 31.16
CA ARG A 287 7.07 -16.39 31.89
C ARG A 287 7.84 -16.46 33.21
N MET A 288 9.12 -16.08 33.20
CA MET A 288 9.94 -16.01 34.41
C MET A 288 9.46 -14.91 35.36
N GLU A 289 9.09 -13.74 34.86
CA GLU A 289 8.50 -12.65 35.65
C GLU A 289 7.19 -13.08 36.31
N LYS A 290 6.32 -13.79 35.58
CA LYS A 290 5.08 -14.32 36.16
C LYS A 290 5.35 -15.29 37.30
N ALA A 291 6.36 -16.16 37.16
CA ALA A 291 6.78 -17.07 38.23
C ALA A 291 7.41 -16.31 39.42
N ALA A 292 8.20 -15.28 39.15
CA ALA A 292 8.77 -14.40 40.17
C ALA A 292 7.69 -13.61 40.93
N GLN A 293 6.65 -13.12 40.23
CA GLN A 293 5.50 -12.47 40.84
C GLN A 293 4.74 -13.43 41.75
N ASP A 294 4.50 -14.67 41.31
CA ASP A 294 3.89 -15.70 42.16
C ASP A 294 4.74 -15.94 43.42
N LEU A 295 6.06 -16.01 43.28
CA LEU A 295 6.99 -16.13 44.41
C LEU A 295 6.94 -14.93 45.36
N ALA A 296 6.86 -13.70 44.82
CA ALA A 296 6.81 -12.47 45.61
C ALA A 296 5.47 -12.32 46.35
N ILE A 297 4.36 -12.75 45.74
CA ILE A 297 3.02 -12.70 46.34
C ILE A 297 2.84 -13.82 47.38
N SER A 298 3.21 -15.05 47.03
CA SER A 298 3.02 -16.22 47.88
C SER A 298 4.10 -16.36 48.96
N GLY A 299 5.28 -15.78 48.71
CA GLY A 299 6.48 -15.96 49.52
C GLY A 299 7.07 -17.36 49.40
N MET A 300 8.37 -17.49 49.67
CA MET A 300 8.97 -18.78 50.00
C MET A 300 8.97 -18.94 51.51
N TRP A 301 8.75 -20.15 52.00
CA TRP A 301 8.67 -20.44 53.42
C TRP A 301 9.58 -21.61 53.78
N ILE A 302 10.30 -21.48 54.88
CA ILE A 302 10.98 -22.60 55.52
C ILE A 302 10.19 -22.97 56.78
N ALA A 303 9.98 -24.27 56.96
CA ALA A 303 9.27 -24.87 58.06
C ALA A 303 10.20 -25.84 58.79
N GLU A 304 10.18 -25.81 60.12
CA GLU A 304 10.87 -26.79 60.96
C GLU A 304 10.05 -28.09 61.02
N ASP A 305 10.71 -29.24 60.91
CA ASP A 305 10.07 -30.56 60.97
C ASP A 305 9.98 -31.03 62.43
N ASP A 306 9.02 -30.47 63.17
CA ASP A 306 8.79 -30.75 64.60
C ASP A 306 7.61 -31.70 64.86
N GLY A 307 6.98 -32.22 63.81
CA GLY A 307 5.81 -33.10 63.86
C GLY A 307 4.47 -32.41 64.18
N VAL A 308 4.46 -31.12 64.50
CA VAL A 308 3.25 -30.31 64.73
C VAL A 308 2.77 -29.67 63.43
N LEU A 309 3.71 -29.18 62.61
CA LEU A 309 3.44 -28.54 61.33
C LEU A 309 3.56 -29.55 60.18
N ASN A 310 2.49 -29.78 59.41
CA ASN A 310 2.53 -30.63 58.20
C ASN A 310 2.63 -29.77 56.92
N PRO A 311 3.79 -29.74 56.24
CA PRO A 311 4.00 -28.88 55.07
C PRO A 311 3.04 -29.18 53.90
N ARG A 312 2.49 -30.39 53.81
CA ARG A 312 1.57 -30.78 52.70
C ARG A 312 0.16 -30.22 52.86
N THR A 313 -0.27 -29.88 54.08
CA THR A 313 -1.63 -29.42 54.36
C THR A 313 -1.72 -27.94 54.71
N VAL A 314 -0.59 -27.33 55.11
CA VAL A 314 -0.52 -25.92 55.48
C VAL A 314 -0.78 -25.04 54.25
N LYS A 315 -1.69 -24.07 54.38
CA LYS A 315 -2.01 -23.08 53.34
C LYS A 315 -1.78 -21.68 53.90
N VAL A 316 -0.78 -21.00 53.39
CA VAL A 316 -0.51 -19.59 53.70
C VAL A 316 -1.46 -18.72 52.86
N GLY A 317 -2.07 -17.71 53.47
CA GLY A 317 -2.98 -16.81 52.77
C GLY A 317 -3.68 -15.82 53.71
N PRO A 318 -4.37 -14.81 53.15
CA PRO A 318 -5.04 -13.79 53.95
C PRO A 318 -6.09 -14.41 54.87
N ARG A 319 -6.13 -13.95 56.14
CA ARG A 319 -7.11 -14.36 57.17
C ARG A 319 -7.04 -15.84 57.57
N ARG A 320 -5.94 -16.55 57.28
CA ARG A 320 -5.66 -17.92 57.77
C ARG A 320 -4.97 -17.86 59.13
N ILE A 321 -5.32 -18.76 60.04
CA ILE A 321 -4.60 -18.98 61.29
C ILE A 321 -3.65 -20.16 61.08
N ILE A 322 -2.35 -19.94 61.25
CA ILE A 322 -1.32 -20.98 61.17
C ILE A 322 -1.00 -21.41 62.60
N VAL A 323 -1.19 -22.70 62.90
CA VAL A 323 -0.85 -23.30 64.19
C VAL A 323 0.59 -23.80 64.09
N ALA A 324 1.47 -23.28 64.95
CA ALA A 324 2.88 -23.65 65.01
C ALA A 324 3.32 -23.71 66.48
N ASN A 325 4.31 -24.56 66.78
CA ASN A 325 4.85 -24.72 68.14
C ASN A 325 5.65 -23.48 68.59
N SER A 326 6.41 -22.88 67.67
CA SER A 326 7.13 -21.63 67.86
C SER A 326 6.87 -20.68 66.67
N THR A 327 7.07 -19.38 66.89
CA THR A 327 7.10 -18.38 65.80
C THR A 327 8.25 -18.61 64.83
N ASP A 328 9.31 -19.31 65.26
CA ASP A 328 10.44 -19.70 64.40
C ASP A 328 10.18 -20.97 63.58
N SER A 329 9.15 -21.77 63.95
CA SER A 329 8.82 -23.02 63.26
C SER A 329 8.37 -22.81 61.82
N MET A 330 7.99 -21.57 61.44
CA MET A 330 7.73 -21.20 60.06
C MET A 330 8.15 -19.74 59.81
N LYS A 331 9.07 -19.51 58.87
CA LYS A 331 9.55 -18.17 58.52
C LYS A 331 9.72 -17.99 57.00
N PRO A 332 9.60 -16.76 56.48
CA PRO A 332 9.84 -16.50 55.08
C PRO A 332 11.31 -16.75 54.73
N LEU A 333 11.55 -17.47 53.63
CA LEU A 333 12.85 -17.58 53.00
C LEU A 333 13.00 -16.42 52.02
N LEU A 334 13.67 -15.36 52.46
CA LEU A 334 13.95 -14.21 51.60
C LEU A 334 15.09 -14.59 50.64
N THR A 335 14.76 -14.73 49.35
CA THR A 335 15.77 -14.78 48.30
C THR A 335 16.37 -13.38 48.14
N GLY A 336 17.68 -13.22 48.25
CA GLY A 336 18.38 -11.95 47.99
C GLY A 336 18.43 -11.54 46.51
N SER A 337 17.59 -12.14 45.68
CA SER A 337 17.53 -11.91 44.24
C SER A 337 16.82 -10.58 43.96
N ASP A 338 17.47 -9.69 43.23
CA ASP A 338 16.86 -8.44 42.79
C ASP A 338 16.06 -8.68 41.49
N PHE A 339 14.74 -8.52 41.56
CA PHE A 339 13.84 -8.67 40.42
C PHE A 339 13.90 -7.48 39.44
N SER A 340 14.58 -6.38 39.78
CA SER A 340 14.71 -5.18 38.93
C SER A 340 15.38 -5.45 37.58
N VAL A 341 16.28 -6.44 37.53
CA VAL A 341 17.02 -6.83 36.31
C VAL A 341 16.09 -7.39 35.24
N ALA A 342 15.03 -8.11 35.64
CA ALA A 342 14.05 -8.68 34.70
C ALA A 342 13.24 -7.59 34.01
N PHE A 343 12.73 -6.62 34.77
CA PHE A 343 11.95 -5.49 34.23
C PHE A 343 12.78 -4.62 33.26
N THR A 344 14.07 -4.42 33.55
CA THR A 344 14.95 -3.66 32.63
C THR A 344 15.21 -4.43 31.32
N ALA A 345 15.30 -5.76 31.39
CA ALA A 345 15.46 -6.59 30.20
C ALA A 345 14.19 -6.61 29.34
N GLU A 346 13.01 -6.64 29.95
CA GLU A 346 11.72 -6.51 29.28
C GLU A 346 11.64 -5.22 28.45
N GLU A 347 11.86 -4.06 29.09
CA GLU A 347 11.79 -2.75 28.41
C GLU A 347 12.77 -2.68 27.23
N ARG A 348 13.99 -3.23 27.40
CA ARG A 348 14.99 -3.30 26.33
C ARG A 348 14.50 -4.13 25.15
N LEU A 349 13.91 -5.30 25.40
CA LEU A 349 13.41 -6.20 24.37
C LEU A 349 12.20 -5.59 23.64
N GLN A 350 11.26 -4.99 24.38
CA GLN A 350 10.13 -4.28 23.78
C GLN A 350 10.60 -3.11 22.89
N ALA A 351 11.57 -2.32 23.34
CA ALA A 351 12.17 -1.24 22.54
C ALA A 351 12.89 -1.78 21.29
N SER A 352 13.60 -2.91 21.41
CA SER A 352 14.25 -3.56 20.27
C SER A 352 13.23 -4.01 19.22
N ILE A 353 12.15 -4.68 19.64
CA ILE A 353 11.05 -5.10 18.76
C ILE A 353 10.42 -3.89 18.08
N ARG A 354 10.07 -2.84 18.84
CA ARG A 354 9.47 -1.62 18.26
C ARG A 354 10.41 -0.93 17.28
N LYS A 355 11.72 -0.93 17.53
CA LYS A 355 12.71 -0.38 16.60
C LYS A 355 12.80 -1.18 15.30
N ILE A 356 12.88 -2.51 15.37
CA ILE A 356 12.95 -3.40 14.19
C ILE A 356 11.68 -3.25 13.35
N MET A 357 10.52 -3.21 14.01
CA MET A 357 9.21 -3.05 13.39
C MET A 357 8.88 -1.59 13.02
N MET A 358 9.81 -0.65 13.29
CA MET A 358 9.66 0.79 13.05
C MET A 358 8.45 1.43 13.77
N ALA A 359 7.91 0.79 14.81
CA ALA A 359 6.75 1.22 15.56
C ALA A 359 7.01 2.46 16.45
N ASP A 360 8.21 2.58 17.04
CA ASP A 360 8.57 3.74 17.89
C ASP A 360 8.52 5.08 17.13
N GLN A 361 8.76 5.04 15.82
CA GLN A 361 8.73 6.22 14.98
C GLN A 361 7.29 6.58 14.56
N LEU A 362 6.34 5.66 14.70
CA LEU A 362 4.95 5.81 14.28
C LEU A 362 4.02 6.29 15.41
N GLN A 363 4.41 6.09 16.67
CA GLN A 363 3.62 6.57 17.81
C GLN A 363 3.91 8.05 18.14
N PRO A 364 2.89 8.85 18.49
CA PRO A 364 3.10 10.06 19.26
C PRO A 364 3.76 9.65 20.58
N GLN A 365 4.97 10.13 20.85
CA GLN A 365 5.59 9.88 22.16
C GLN A 365 4.81 10.63 23.24
N ASP A 366 4.61 9.98 24.38
CA ASP A 366 4.19 10.66 25.60
C ASP A 366 5.30 11.62 26.04
N GLY A 367 5.07 12.93 25.86
CA GLY A 367 6.01 14.02 26.10
C GLY A 367 5.37 15.39 25.87
N PRO A 368 6.13 16.50 26.02
CA PRO A 368 5.62 17.84 25.66
C PRO A 368 5.09 17.82 24.23
N ALA A 369 4.03 18.58 23.95
CA ALA A 369 3.41 18.64 22.62
C ALA A 369 4.48 18.78 21.53
N MET A 370 4.63 17.73 20.73
CA MET A 370 5.66 17.60 19.72
C MET A 370 5.58 18.78 18.74
N THR A 371 6.72 19.39 18.42
CA THR A 371 6.73 20.52 17.48
C THR A 371 6.47 20.02 16.06
N ALA A 372 5.81 20.84 15.23
CA ALA A 372 5.48 20.46 13.85
C ALA A 372 6.73 20.01 13.05
N THR A 373 7.88 20.64 13.31
CA THR A 373 9.16 20.29 12.68
C THR A 373 9.66 18.90 13.07
N GLU A 374 9.55 18.52 14.35
CA GLU A 374 9.95 17.18 14.82
C GLU A 374 9.07 16.08 14.21
N VAL A 375 7.77 16.32 14.06
CA VAL A 375 6.85 15.40 13.36
C VAL A 375 7.30 15.20 11.91
N HIS A 376 7.61 16.30 11.21
CA HIS A 376 8.03 16.23 9.80
C HIS A 376 9.34 15.47 9.63
N VAL A 377 10.34 15.72 10.48
CA VAL A 377 11.64 15.01 10.46
C VAL A 377 11.45 13.52 10.76
N ARG A 378 10.60 13.17 11.73
CA ARG A 378 10.32 11.77 12.09
C ARG A 378 9.64 11.01 10.95
N VAL A 379 8.62 11.61 10.33
CA VAL A 379 7.95 11.04 9.15
C VAL A 379 8.95 10.87 7.99
N ALA A 380 9.86 11.83 7.80
CA ALA A 380 10.91 11.72 6.78
C ALA A 380 11.88 10.55 7.05
N LEU A 381 12.32 10.35 8.31
CA LEU A 381 13.19 9.24 8.69
C LEU A 381 12.54 7.88 8.47
N ILE A 382 11.27 7.71 8.83
CA ILE A 382 10.52 6.47 8.56
C ILE A 382 10.46 6.18 7.07
N ARG A 383 10.16 7.20 6.26
CA ARG A 383 10.10 7.07 4.81
C ARG A 383 11.46 6.72 4.22
N GLN A 384 12.55 7.28 4.76
CA GLN A 384 13.90 6.92 4.35
C GLN A 384 14.22 5.45 4.66
N LEU A 385 13.82 4.95 5.84
CA LEU A 385 13.99 3.55 6.22
C LEU A 385 13.14 2.60 5.34
N LEU A 386 11.93 3.00 4.98
CA LEU A 386 11.02 2.23 4.12
C LEU A 386 11.29 2.41 2.62
N GLY A 387 12.15 3.34 2.21
CA GLY A 387 12.41 3.68 0.81
C GLY A 387 12.72 2.47 -0.08
N PRO A 388 13.66 1.58 0.29
CA PRO A 388 13.95 0.37 -0.48
C PRO A 388 12.76 -0.60 -0.59
N VAL A 389 11.95 -0.70 0.47
CA VAL A 389 10.75 -1.54 0.49
C VAL A 389 9.70 -0.96 -0.45
N TYR A 390 9.46 0.35 -0.38
CA TYR A 390 8.54 1.04 -1.28
C TYR A 390 8.95 0.91 -2.74
N GLY A 391 10.25 1.04 -3.07
CA GLY A 391 10.73 0.82 -4.44
C GLY A 391 10.44 -0.59 -4.96
N ARG A 392 10.57 -1.61 -4.10
CA ARG A 392 10.21 -2.98 -4.46
C ARG A 392 8.70 -3.17 -4.61
N PHE A 393 7.91 -2.60 -3.70
CA PHE A 393 6.45 -2.71 -3.76
C PHE A 393 5.88 -1.94 -4.96
N GLN A 394 6.52 -0.85 -5.39
CA GLN A 394 6.17 -0.21 -6.66
C GLN A 394 6.28 -1.20 -7.83
N ALA A 395 7.39 -1.95 -7.92
CA ALA A 395 7.60 -2.90 -9.01
C ALA A 395 6.77 -4.19 -8.91
N GLU A 396 6.64 -4.79 -7.72
CA GLU A 396 6.00 -6.11 -7.53
C GLU A 396 4.51 -6.03 -7.15
N TYR A 397 4.03 -4.87 -6.69
CA TYR A 397 2.65 -4.66 -6.23
C TYR A 397 1.93 -3.55 -6.99
N LEU A 398 2.32 -2.29 -6.82
CA LEU A 398 1.56 -1.15 -7.33
C LEU A 398 1.53 -1.11 -8.86
N GLN A 399 2.61 -1.50 -9.54
CA GLN A 399 2.65 -1.52 -11.00
C GLN A 399 1.69 -2.55 -11.56
N LEU A 400 1.68 -3.75 -10.98
CA LEU A 400 0.76 -4.78 -11.43
C LEU A 400 -0.69 -4.43 -11.12
N LEU A 401 -0.95 -3.88 -9.93
CA LEU A 401 -2.27 -3.41 -9.51
C LEU A 401 -2.84 -2.39 -10.51
N VAL A 402 -2.09 -1.33 -10.78
CA VAL A 402 -2.54 -0.26 -11.68
C VAL A 402 -2.70 -0.76 -13.11
N VAL A 403 -1.73 -1.50 -13.65
CA VAL A 403 -1.79 -2.02 -15.03
C VAL A 403 -2.97 -2.97 -15.22
N ARG A 404 -3.25 -3.84 -14.25
CA ARG A 404 -4.38 -4.76 -14.29
C ARG A 404 -5.72 -4.03 -14.21
N CYS A 405 -5.88 -3.12 -13.24
CA CYS A 405 -7.10 -2.32 -13.08
C CYS A 405 -7.36 -1.46 -14.32
N PHE A 406 -6.35 -0.74 -14.82
CA PHE A 406 -6.46 0.03 -16.06
C PHE A 406 -6.87 -0.85 -17.24
N GLY A 407 -6.25 -2.02 -17.40
CA GLY A 407 -6.60 -2.96 -18.48
C GLY A 407 -8.05 -3.46 -18.39
N ILE A 408 -8.56 -3.72 -17.19
CA ILE A 408 -9.97 -4.09 -16.97
C ILE A 408 -10.89 -2.93 -17.36
N ALA A 409 -10.68 -1.72 -16.82
CA ALA A 409 -11.51 -0.56 -17.13
C ALA A 409 -11.47 -0.15 -18.61
N PHE A 410 -10.31 -0.28 -19.26
CA PHE A 410 -10.15 -0.01 -20.69
C PHE A 410 -10.99 -0.98 -21.53
N ARG A 411 -10.94 -2.28 -21.21
CA ARG A 411 -11.76 -3.30 -21.91
C ARG A 411 -13.25 -3.18 -21.61
N ALA A 412 -13.61 -2.70 -20.43
CA ALA A 412 -15.00 -2.41 -20.07
C ALA A 412 -15.57 -1.16 -20.79
N GLY A 413 -14.71 -0.35 -21.44
CA GLY A 413 -15.14 0.84 -22.18
C GLY A 413 -15.57 2.00 -21.28
N ILE A 414 -15.07 2.05 -20.04
CA ILE A 414 -15.43 3.08 -19.04
C ILE A 414 -14.76 4.43 -19.37
N PHE A 415 -13.59 4.39 -20.02
CA PHE A 415 -12.85 5.60 -20.36
C PHE A 415 -13.46 6.33 -21.56
N SER A 416 -13.36 7.66 -21.54
CA SER A 416 -13.57 8.49 -22.72
C SER A 416 -12.68 8.01 -23.89
N PRO A 417 -13.10 8.17 -25.15
CA PRO A 417 -12.30 7.71 -26.29
C PRO A 417 -10.91 8.35 -26.27
N PRO A 418 -9.83 7.57 -26.47
CA PRO A 418 -8.47 8.08 -26.42
C PRO A 418 -8.23 9.07 -27.56
N PRO A 419 -7.52 10.19 -27.32
CA PRO A 419 -7.18 11.14 -28.36
C PRO A 419 -6.22 10.52 -29.40
N GLU A 420 -6.24 11.02 -30.64
CA GLU A 420 -5.40 10.51 -31.73
C GLU A 420 -3.90 10.62 -31.42
N SER A 421 -3.51 11.63 -30.63
CA SER A 421 -2.15 11.86 -30.15
C SER A 421 -1.58 10.72 -29.29
N LEU A 422 -2.45 9.86 -28.74
CA LEU A 422 -2.05 8.72 -27.90
C LEU A 422 -1.83 7.44 -28.72
N GLN A 423 -2.17 7.43 -30.01
CA GLN A 423 -1.97 6.27 -30.86
C GLN A 423 -0.48 5.91 -30.97
N ASN A 424 -0.14 4.67 -30.57
CA ASN A 424 1.23 4.13 -30.53
C ASN A 424 2.17 4.80 -29.51
N ALA A 425 1.66 5.61 -28.59
CA ALA A 425 2.48 6.20 -27.54
C ALA A 425 2.58 5.27 -26.32
N SER A 426 3.78 5.15 -25.74
CA SER A 426 3.99 4.48 -24.47
C SER A 426 3.86 5.46 -23.32
N PHE A 427 3.13 5.07 -22.29
CA PHE A 427 3.04 5.81 -21.02
C PHE A 427 3.45 4.91 -19.86
N ASN A 428 3.82 5.55 -18.75
CA ASN A 428 4.27 4.88 -17.55
C ASN A 428 3.36 5.22 -16.38
N VAL A 429 3.29 4.30 -15.41
CA VAL A 429 2.63 4.58 -14.13
C VAL A 429 3.57 5.44 -13.29
N ARG A 430 3.08 6.60 -12.85
CA ARG A 430 3.79 7.51 -11.95
C ARG A 430 3.13 7.45 -10.57
N TYR A 431 3.90 7.10 -9.56
CA TYR A 431 3.41 7.07 -8.18
C TYR A 431 3.56 8.43 -7.52
N ILE A 432 2.46 8.98 -7.06
CA ILE A 432 2.43 10.20 -6.26
C ILE A 432 2.53 9.75 -4.80
N SER A 433 3.75 9.53 -4.33
CA SER A 433 3.94 9.27 -2.91
C SER A 433 3.65 10.54 -2.10
N PRO A 434 3.17 10.43 -0.85
CA PRO A 434 3.07 11.56 0.06
C PRO A 434 4.41 12.30 0.27
N LEU A 435 5.56 11.64 0.05
CA LEU A 435 6.88 12.27 0.03
C LEU A 435 7.10 13.08 -1.25
N ALA A 436 6.80 12.53 -2.42
CA ALA A 436 6.88 13.26 -3.67
C ALA A 436 5.98 14.50 -3.62
N ARG A 437 4.82 14.41 -2.96
CA ARG A 437 3.94 15.55 -2.70
C ARG A 437 4.55 16.54 -1.69
N ALA A 438 5.15 16.08 -0.60
CA ALA A 438 5.85 16.95 0.35
C ALA A 438 7.06 17.66 -0.29
N GLN A 439 7.85 16.96 -1.09
CA GLN A 439 8.98 17.52 -1.85
C GLN A 439 8.47 18.55 -2.85
N LYS A 440 7.39 18.23 -3.58
CA LYS A 440 6.71 19.18 -4.46
C LYS A 440 6.24 20.44 -3.71
N LEU A 441 5.77 20.32 -2.47
CA LEU A 441 5.41 21.48 -1.64
C LEU A 441 6.64 22.29 -1.20
N GLU A 442 7.79 21.66 -0.95
CA GLU A 442 9.05 22.36 -0.75
C GLU A 442 9.48 23.11 -2.02
N ASP A 443 9.35 22.48 -3.19
CA ASP A 443 9.61 23.11 -4.48
C ASP A 443 8.69 24.33 -4.70
N VAL A 444 7.39 24.22 -4.37
CA VAL A 444 6.45 25.35 -4.39
C VAL A 444 6.93 26.47 -3.47
N THR A 445 7.31 26.15 -2.24
CA THR A 445 7.80 27.13 -1.26
C THR A 445 9.09 27.80 -1.77
N ALA A 446 9.97 27.05 -2.43
CA ALA A 446 11.19 27.56 -3.03
C ALA A 446 10.90 28.50 -4.21
N ILE A 447 9.95 28.15 -5.08
CA ILE A 447 9.50 28.97 -6.21
C ILE A 447 8.85 30.27 -5.71
N GLU A 448 7.95 30.19 -4.73
CA GLU A 448 7.30 31.36 -4.13
C GLU A 448 8.33 32.32 -3.50
N ARG A 449 9.29 31.77 -2.74
CA ARG A 449 10.37 32.56 -2.14
C ARG A 449 11.30 33.17 -3.19
N TYR A 450 11.60 32.44 -4.26
CA TYR A 450 12.39 32.95 -5.39
C TYR A 450 11.66 34.12 -6.08
N GLY A 451 10.36 33.97 -6.35
CA GLY A 451 9.53 35.04 -6.91
C GLY A 451 9.47 36.29 -6.03
N GLN A 452 9.33 36.13 -4.71
CA GLN A 452 9.37 37.24 -3.76
C GLN A 452 10.74 37.95 -3.77
N ASN A 453 11.83 37.20 -3.82
CA ASN A 453 13.19 37.77 -3.89
C ASN A 453 13.40 38.54 -5.21
N ILE A 454 12.93 38.01 -6.34
CA ILE A 454 12.98 38.69 -7.64
C ILE A 454 12.18 39.99 -7.59
N MET A 455 10.97 39.99 -7.04
CA MET A 455 10.16 41.21 -6.90
C MET A 455 10.87 42.28 -6.06
N GLN A 456 11.58 41.87 -5.00
CA GLN A 456 12.36 42.79 -4.18
C GLN A 456 13.56 43.38 -4.94
N LEU A 457 14.26 42.56 -5.74
CA LEU A 457 15.40 43.00 -6.55
C LEU A 457 14.98 43.83 -7.77
N ALA A 458 13.80 43.57 -8.33
CA ALA A 458 13.24 44.31 -9.46
C ALA A 458 13.02 45.80 -9.16
N GLN A 459 12.88 46.18 -7.88
CA GLN A 459 12.83 47.59 -7.46
C GLN A 459 14.14 48.34 -7.73
N ALA A 460 15.27 47.64 -7.74
CA ALA A 460 16.59 48.21 -8.02
C ALA A 460 17.08 47.90 -9.45
N TYR A 461 16.75 46.72 -9.99
CA TYR A 461 17.18 46.25 -11.31
C TYR A 461 15.99 45.64 -12.06
N PRO A 462 15.27 46.42 -12.91
CA PRO A 462 14.08 45.94 -13.62
C PRO A 462 14.32 44.72 -14.51
N ASP A 463 15.51 44.60 -15.11
CA ASP A 463 15.88 43.52 -16.04
C ASP A 463 15.97 42.14 -15.35
N ILE A 464 15.96 42.08 -14.02
CA ILE A 464 16.04 40.81 -13.27
C ILE A 464 14.76 39.96 -13.38
N LEU A 465 13.65 40.57 -13.81
CA LEU A 465 12.40 39.88 -14.09
C LEU A 465 12.55 38.85 -15.23
N ASP A 466 13.48 39.06 -16.15
CA ASP A 466 13.73 38.15 -17.29
C ASP A 466 14.36 36.81 -16.87
N ASN A 467 14.88 36.72 -15.64
CA ASN A 467 15.47 35.49 -15.12
C ASN A 467 14.43 34.45 -14.67
N MET A 468 13.15 34.82 -14.55
CA MET A 468 12.08 33.92 -14.12
C MET A 468 11.00 33.78 -15.19
N ASP A 469 10.88 32.57 -15.73
CA ASP A 469 9.73 32.20 -16.54
C ASP A 469 8.49 32.05 -15.64
N SER A 470 7.68 33.10 -15.59
CA SER A 470 6.44 33.12 -14.80
C SER A 470 5.39 32.12 -15.25
N ASP A 471 5.37 31.72 -16.53
CA ASP A 471 4.40 30.76 -17.05
C ASP A 471 4.78 29.35 -16.62
N GLU A 472 6.03 28.95 -16.84
CA GLU A 472 6.53 27.65 -16.41
C GLU A 472 6.55 27.51 -14.89
N ALA A 473 6.92 28.57 -14.15
CA ALA A 473 6.83 28.57 -12.69
C ALA A 473 5.39 28.33 -12.20
N SER A 474 4.39 28.97 -12.84
CA SER A 474 2.98 28.78 -12.50
C SER A 474 2.48 27.37 -12.81
N ARG A 475 2.94 26.76 -13.92
CA ARG A 475 2.63 25.36 -14.25
C ARG A 475 3.25 24.40 -13.25
N VAL A 476 4.54 24.55 -12.96
CA VAL A 476 5.24 23.70 -11.99
C VAL A 476 4.57 23.79 -10.62
N VAL A 477 4.17 24.99 -10.17
CA VAL A 477 3.41 25.17 -8.92
C VAL A 477 2.04 24.47 -8.99
N GLY A 478 1.30 24.62 -10.10
CA GLY A 478 0.02 23.94 -10.31
C GLY A 478 0.15 22.41 -10.25
N GLU A 479 1.14 21.84 -10.94
CA GLU A 479 1.45 20.41 -10.94
C GLU A 479 1.97 19.90 -9.58
N ALA A 480 2.70 20.74 -8.86
CA ALA A 480 3.21 20.42 -7.53
C ALA A 480 2.09 20.40 -6.47
N LEU A 481 1.15 21.34 -6.57
CA LEU A 481 -0.06 21.39 -5.74
C LEU A 481 -1.08 20.29 -6.11
N GLY A 482 -0.94 19.66 -7.27
CA GLY A 482 -1.83 18.62 -7.77
C GLY A 482 -3.14 19.19 -8.32
N VAL A 483 -3.10 20.39 -8.88
CA VAL A 483 -4.25 21.01 -9.56
C VAL A 483 -4.62 20.14 -10.78
N PRO A 484 -5.89 19.72 -10.94
CA PRO A 484 -6.29 18.94 -12.09
C PRO A 484 -5.96 19.65 -13.40
N ALA A 485 -5.40 18.92 -14.38
CA ALA A 485 -4.99 19.48 -15.68
C ALA A 485 -6.15 20.22 -16.39
N LYS A 486 -7.40 19.79 -16.17
CA LYS A 486 -8.62 20.42 -16.70
C LYS A 486 -8.80 21.89 -16.25
N VAL A 487 -8.29 22.26 -15.08
CA VAL A 487 -8.39 23.63 -14.55
C VAL A 487 -7.24 24.51 -15.06
N MET A 488 -6.15 23.89 -15.51
CA MET A 488 -5.01 24.57 -16.13
C MET A 488 -5.29 24.80 -17.62
N ARG A 489 -4.92 25.97 -18.14
CA ARG A 489 -5.02 26.26 -19.58
C ARG A 489 -3.77 25.74 -20.29
N SER A 490 -3.93 25.18 -21.49
CA SER A 490 -2.80 24.76 -22.33
C SER A 490 -1.91 25.95 -22.68
N SER A 491 -0.64 25.67 -23.01
CA SER A 491 0.30 26.68 -23.52
C SER A 491 -0.30 27.48 -24.67
N ASP A 492 -0.94 26.77 -25.60
CA ASP A 492 -1.46 27.33 -26.84
C ASP A 492 -2.65 28.26 -26.57
N ALA A 493 -3.55 27.86 -25.67
CA ALA A 493 -4.69 28.70 -25.28
C ALA A 493 -4.26 29.98 -24.55
N VAL A 494 -3.16 29.93 -23.78
CA VAL A 494 -2.59 31.11 -23.11
C VAL A 494 -1.91 32.03 -24.14
N ALA A 495 -1.17 31.46 -25.10
CA ALA A 495 -0.56 32.20 -26.20
C ALA A 495 -1.61 32.92 -27.05
N ASP A 496 -2.68 32.23 -27.45
CA ASP A 496 -3.79 32.81 -28.22
C ASP A 496 -4.45 33.98 -27.47
N LEU A 497 -4.68 33.83 -26.16
CA LEU A 497 -5.25 34.89 -25.32
C LEU A 497 -4.30 36.09 -25.14
N ARG A 498 -2.99 35.88 -25.21
CA ARG A 498 -1.99 36.96 -25.17
C ARG A 498 -1.92 37.67 -26.50
N ASP A 499 -1.92 36.96 -27.61
CA ASP A 499 -1.97 37.52 -28.96
C ASP A 499 -3.23 38.36 -29.17
N GLN A 500 -4.39 37.88 -28.70
CA GLN A 500 -5.63 38.65 -28.72
C GLN A 500 -5.54 39.92 -27.85
N ARG A 501 -4.96 39.82 -26.64
CA ARG A 501 -4.75 40.98 -25.77
C ARG A 501 -3.78 41.99 -26.39
N GLN A 502 -2.67 41.56 -26.99
CA GLN A 502 -1.68 42.43 -27.60
C GLN A 502 -2.26 43.16 -28.83
N LYS A 503 -3.03 42.45 -29.67
CA LYS A 503 -3.77 43.08 -30.79
C LYS A 503 -4.79 44.10 -30.30
N SER A 504 -5.51 43.80 -29.21
CA SER A 504 -6.48 44.73 -28.63
C SER A 504 -5.82 45.98 -28.01
N GLN A 505 -4.66 45.82 -27.36
CA GLN A 505 -3.89 46.94 -26.80
C GLN A 505 -3.25 47.80 -27.90
N GLN A 506 -2.76 47.19 -28.98
CA GLN A 506 -2.25 47.95 -30.13
C GLN A 506 -3.37 48.74 -30.82
N GLN A 507 -4.56 48.16 -30.97
CA GLN A 507 -5.71 48.89 -31.50
C GLN A 507 -6.13 50.04 -30.58
N ALA A 508 -6.19 49.81 -29.27
CA ALA A 508 -6.52 50.85 -28.29
C ALA A 508 -5.47 51.97 -28.27
N ALA A 509 -4.18 51.63 -28.29
CA ALA A 509 -3.09 52.60 -28.33
C ALA A 509 -3.09 53.41 -29.64
N GLN A 510 -3.37 52.77 -30.78
CA GLN A 510 -3.48 53.44 -32.07
C GLN A 510 -4.70 54.37 -32.14
N GLN A 511 -5.80 53.98 -31.51
CA GLN A 511 -7.00 54.82 -31.41
C GLN A 511 -6.78 56.00 -30.46
N GLN A 512 -6.01 55.81 -29.39
CA GLN A 512 -5.64 56.87 -28.45
C GLN A 512 -4.62 57.86 -29.07
N LEU A 513 -3.66 57.37 -29.86
CA LEU A 513 -2.76 58.20 -30.67
C LEU A 513 -3.51 58.97 -31.77
N MET A 514 -4.50 58.36 -32.44
CA MET A 514 -5.37 59.08 -33.38
C MET A 514 -6.21 60.16 -32.68
N MET A 515 -6.71 59.89 -31.47
CA MET A 515 -7.50 60.85 -30.71
C MET A 515 -6.62 62.01 -30.20
N GLN A 516 -5.38 61.73 -29.79
CA GLN A 516 -4.42 62.73 -29.34
C GLN A 516 -3.89 63.61 -30.50
N ALA A 517 -3.60 63.00 -31.65
CA ALA A 517 -3.27 63.72 -32.89
C ALA A 517 -4.45 64.54 -33.43
N GLY A 518 -5.69 64.06 -33.25
CA GLY A 518 -6.91 64.80 -33.57
C GLY A 518 -7.11 66.04 -32.68
N THR A 519 -6.76 65.97 -31.39
CA THR A 519 -6.81 67.12 -30.48
C THR A 519 -5.69 68.14 -30.71
N GLU A 520 -4.48 67.71 -31.09
CA GLU A 520 -3.39 68.65 -31.45
C GLU A 520 -3.65 69.34 -32.80
N ALA A 521 -4.21 68.63 -33.78
CA ALA A 521 -4.63 69.24 -35.05
C ALA A 521 -5.79 70.24 -34.86
N ALA A 522 -6.74 69.96 -33.94
CA ALA A 522 -7.80 70.90 -33.58
C ALA A 522 -7.29 72.12 -32.80
N GLY A 523 -6.29 71.95 -31.93
CA GLY A 523 -5.64 73.04 -31.20
C GLY A 523 -4.82 73.98 -32.08
N ALA A 524 -4.07 73.43 -33.05
CA ALA A 524 -3.29 74.22 -34.01
C ALA A 524 -4.18 74.98 -35.00
N ALA A 525 -5.28 74.38 -35.48
CA ALA A 525 -6.25 75.06 -36.35
C ALA A 525 -6.99 76.20 -35.62
N GLY A 526 -7.33 76.03 -34.33
CA GLY A 526 -7.98 77.05 -33.50
C GLY A 526 -7.08 78.27 -33.23
N GLN A 527 -5.78 78.08 -33.03
CA GLN A 527 -4.83 79.18 -32.83
C GLN A 527 -4.57 79.98 -34.11
N THR A 528 -4.54 79.33 -35.28
CA THR A 528 -4.40 80.05 -36.57
C THR A 528 -5.67 80.81 -36.98
N ALA A 529 -6.86 80.32 -36.63
CA ALA A 529 -8.12 81.03 -36.88
C ALA A 529 -8.31 82.23 -35.93
N GLY A 530 -7.89 82.10 -34.66
CA GLY A 530 -7.92 83.21 -33.69
C GLY A 530 -6.97 84.36 -34.03
N ALA A 531 -5.77 84.06 -34.53
CA ALA A 531 -4.80 85.07 -34.95
C ALA A 531 -5.25 85.87 -36.20
N ALA A 532 -5.92 85.21 -37.15
CA ALA A 532 -6.43 85.85 -38.37
C ALA A 532 -7.68 86.75 -38.13
N LEU A 533 -8.48 86.44 -37.10
CA LEU A 533 -9.62 87.27 -36.68
C LEU A 533 -9.18 88.48 -35.84
N GLY A 534 -8.15 88.33 -35.00
CA GLY A 534 -7.59 89.44 -34.22
C GLY A 534 -6.96 90.55 -35.08
N GLN A 535 -6.28 90.19 -36.16
CA GLN A 535 -5.67 91.17 -37.09
C GLN A 535 -6.69 91.93 -37.97
N ARG A 536 -7.90 91.38 -38.18
CA ARG A 536 -8.96 92.07 -38.94
C ARG A 536 -9.80 93.03 -38.10
N LEU A 537 -9.81 92.88 -36.78
CA LEU A 537 -10.52 93.79 -35.86
C LEU A 537 -9.65 94.98 -35.39
N ALA A 538 -8.32 94.88 -35.48
CA ALA A 538 -7.39 95.94 -35.10
C ALA A 538 -7.00 96.91 -36.24
N GLY A 539 -7.51 96.70 -37.46
CA GLY A 539 -7.17 97.49 -38.66
C GLY A 539 -8.23 98.49 -39.13
N ASN A 540 -9.33 98.67 -38.39
CA ASN A 540 -10.35 99.69 -38.66
C ASN A 540 -10.69 100.45 -37.37
N GLN A 541 -9.75 101.31 -36.93
CA GLN A 541 -10.03 102.55 -36.21
C GLN A 541 -9.08 103.63 -36.70
#